data_AF-A0A4S2TCG9-F1
#
_entry.id   AF-A0A4S2TCG9-F1
#
_cell.length_a   1.000
_cell.length_b   1.000
_cell.length_c   1.000
_cell.angle_alpha   90.00
_cell.angle_beta   90.00
_cell.angle_gamma   90.00
#
_symmetry.space_group_name_H-M   'P 1'
#
loop_
_entity.id
_entity.type
_entity.pdbx_description
1 polymer ?
#
loop_
_entity_poly.entity_id
_entity_poly.type
_entity_poly.pdbx_seq_one_letter_code
_entity_poly.pdbx_strand_id
1 'polypeptide(L)'
;MPGNARTRLALGDQDGLWGLAEHLQADAIEAAHIANWQRANTGLKRHEQSPPPEPYDRPGRRRQRKKITADDLLAHRERMQARAAA
;
A
#
# COMPACT_ATOMS: atom_id res chain seq x y z
N MET A 1 20.58 -11.03 -6.01
CA MET A 1 20.16 -9.90 -5.16
C MET A 1 20.65 -8.61 -5.78
N PRO A 2 19.78 -7.65 -6.11
CA PRO A 2 20.22 -6.31 -6.52
C PRO A 2 21.15 -5.72 -5.45
N GLY A 3 22.19 -4.99 -5.85
CA GLY A 3 23.27 -4.56 -4.93
C GLY A 3 22.76 -3.79 -3.70
N ASN A 4 21.66 -3.07 -3.87
CA ASN A 4 21.00 -2.22 -2.89
C ASN A 4 20.28 -3.03 -1.79
N ALA A 5 19.97 -4.31 -2.05
CA ALA A 5 19.35 -5.19 -1.07
C ALA A 5 20.35 -5.64 0.00
N ARG A 6 21.64 -5.82 -0.38
CA ARG A 6 22.68 -6.25 0.56
C ARG A 6 22.99 -5.19 1.60
N THR A 7 22.98 -3.92 1.23
CA THR A 7 23.19 -2.79 2.15
C THR A 7 22.01 -2.60 3.10
N ARG A 8 20.77 -2.80 2.65
CA ARG A 8 19.57 -2.73 3.50
C ARG A 8 19.51 -3.88 4.51
N LEU A 9 19.89 -5.08 4.09
CA LEU A 9 19.98 -6.27 4.95
C LEU A 9 21.02 -6.06 6.07
N ALA A 10 22.15 -5.43 5.75
CA ALA A 10 23.16 -5.02 6.74
C ALA A 10 22.67 -3.91 7.70
N LEU A 11 21.71 -3.07 7.29
CA LEU A 11 21.10 -2.03 8.12
C LEU A 11 19.94 -2.53 9.00
N GLY A 12 19.60 -3.83 8.95
CA GLY A 12 18.48 -4.39 9.71
C GLY A 12 17.10 -4.03 9.17
N ASP A 13 17.02 -3.57 7.91
CA ASP A 13 15.76 -3.18 7.27
C ASP A 13 14.94 -4.42 6.86
N GLN A 14 14.06 -4.86 7.76
CA GLN A 14 13.17 -6.01 7.56
C GLN A 14 12.10 -5.72 6.49
N ASP A 15 11.69 -4.46 6.35
CA ASP A 15 10.73 -3.98 5.36
C ASP A 15 11.31 -3.92 3.94
N GLY A 16 12.60 -4.22 3.76
CA GLY A 16 13.32 -4.20 2.47
C GLY A 16 13.56 -5.55 1.81
N LEU A 17 13.09 -6.66 2.41
CA LEU A 17 13.66 -8.00 2.18
C LEU A 17 12.99 -8.87 1.12
N TRP A 18 12.00 -8.38 0.38
CA TRP A 18 11.43 -9.20 -0.70
C TRP A 18 12.49 -9.50 -1.75
N GLY A 19 12.67 -10.79 -2.05
CA GLY A 19 13.44 -11.25 -3.18
C GLY A 19 12.65 -11.09 -4.47
N LEU A 20 13.29 -11.46 -5.58
CA LEU A 20 12.67 -11.40 -6.91
C LEU A 20 11.42 -12.29 -6.99
N ALA A 21 11.47 -13.48 -6.39
CA ALA A 21 10.37 -14.43 -6.45
C ALA A 21 9.11 -13.89 -5.75
N GLU A 22 9.28 -13.27 -4.58
CA GLU A 22 8.21 -12.65 -3.80
C GLU A 22 7.58 -11.49 -4.56
N HIS A 23 8.41 -10.65 -5.20
CA HIS A 23 7.92 -9.58 -6.07
C HIS A 23 7.11 -10.12 -7.26
N LEU A 24 7.61 -11.12 -7.96
CA LEU A 24 6.93 -11.72 -9.11
C LEU A 24 5.62 -12.42 -8.70
N GLN A 25 5.61 -13.10 -7.55
CA GLN A 25 4.41 -13.73 -7.03
C GLN A 25 3.34 -12.70 -6.69
N ALA A 26 3.71 -11.59 -6.05
CA ALA A 26 2.76 -10.51 -5.78
C ALA A 26 2.22 -9.88 -7.06
N ASP A 27 3.07 -9.66 -8.07
CA ASP A 27 2.62 -9.16 -9.37
C ASP A 27 1.65 -10.11 -10.06
N ALA A 28 1.88 -11.42 -9.98
CA ALA A 28 0.97 -12.41 -10.53
C ALA A 28 -0.41 -12.40 -9.83
N ILE A 29 -0.42 -12.32 -8.50
CA ILE A 29 -1.65 -12.23 -7.70
C ILE A 29 -2.42 -10.95 -8.04
N GLU A 30 -1.73 -9.81 -8.09
CA GLU A 30 -2.34 -8.52 -8.44
C GLU A 30 -2.95 -8.54 -9.85
N ALA A 31 -2.24 -9.09 -10.83
CA ALA A 31 -2.75 -9.23 -12.19
C ALA A 31 -4.02 -10.09 -12.23
N ALA A 32 -4.05 -11.19 -11.48
CA ALA A 32 -5.23 -12.05 -11.39
C ALA A 32 -6.43 -11.32 -10.75
N HIS A 33 -6.20 -10.58 -9.66
CA HIS A 33 -7.24 -9.78 -9.01
C HIS A 33 -7.80 -8.70 -9.93
N ILE A 34 -6.94 -7.97 -10.64
CA ILE A 34 -7.34 -6.94 -11.60
C ILE A 34 -8.15 -7.56 -12.74
N ALA A 35 -7.69 -8.69 -13.30
CA ALA A 35 -8.40 -9.37 -14.38
C ALA A 35 -9.81 -9.84 -13.93
N ASN A 36 -9.93 -10.36 -12.70
CA ASN A 36 -11.22 -10.76 -12.15
C ASN A 36 -12.14 -9.55 -11.91
N TRP A 37 -11.60 -8.46 -11.38
CA TRP A 37 -12.32 -7.20 -11.21
C TRP A 37 -12.80 -6.64 -12.55
N GLN A 38 -11.98 -6.65 -13.60
CA GLN A 38 -12.37 -6.20 -14.93
C GLN A 38 -13.55 -7.02 -15.48
N ARG A 39 -13.50 -8.36 -15.34
CA ARG A 39 -14.60 -9.23 -15.76
C ARG A 39 -15.88 -8.95 -14.97
N ALA A 40 -15.78 -8.80 -13.65
CA ALA A 40 -16.93 -8.52 -12.79
C ALA A 40 -17.60 -7.17 -13.10
N ASN A 41 -16.83 -6.19 -13.59
CA ASN A 41 -17.33 -4.86 -13.91
C ASN A 41 -17.63 -4.64 -15.40
N THR A 42 -17.48 -5.68 -16.23
CA THR A 42 -17.78 -5.60 -17.66
C THR A 42 -19.28 -5.39 -17.84
N GLY A 43 -19.66 -4.34 -18.58
CA GLY A 43 -21.06 -4.01 -18.86
C GLY A 43 -21.77 -3.17 -17.78
N LEU A 44 -21.14 -2.92 -16.63
CA LEU A 44 -21.67 -2.03 -15.59
C LEU A 44 -21.33 -0.57 -15.88
N LYS A 45 -22.24 0.35 -15.54
CA LYS A 45 -21.94 1.79 -15.61
C LYS A 45 -20.93 2.16 -14.53
N ARG A 46 -20.11 3.19 -14.75
CA ARG A 46 -19.01 3.58 -13.86
C ARG A 46 -19.38 3.73 -12.38
N HIS A 47 -20.60 4.14 -12.06
CA HIS A 47 -21.07 4.31 -10.67
C HIS A 47 -21.55 3.00 -10.01
N GLU A 48 -21.83 1.97 -10.81
CA GLU A 48 -22.20 0.62 -10.35
C GLU A 48 -20.96 -0.28 -10.21
N GLN A 49 -19.81 0.15 -10.74
CA GLN A 49 -18.57 -0.62 -10.67
C GLN A 49 -18.01 -0.65 -9.25
N SER A 50 -17.58 -1.83 -8.83
CA SER A 50 -16.82 -1.99 -7.59
C SER A 50 -15.48 -1.25 -7.69
N PRO A 51 -14.91 -0.76 -6.56
CA PRO A 51 -13.59 -0.15 -6.59
C PRO A 51 -12.52 -1.15 -7.03
N PRO A 52 -11.48 -0.71 -7.75
CA PRO A 52 -10.39 -1.59 -8.15
C PRO A 52 -9.68 -2.16 -6.92
N PRO A 53 -9.17 -3.40 -7.01
CA PRO A 53 -8.45 -4.03 -5.90
C PRO A 53 -7.21 -3.20 -5.56
N GLU A 54 -6.96 -3.06 -4.26
CA GLU A 54 -5.77 -2.37 -3.79
C GLU A 54 -4.52 -3.19 -4.11
N PRO A 55 -3.41 -2.55 -4.52
CA PRO A 55 -2.17 -3.26 -4.79
C PRO A 55 -1.61 -3.87 -3.51
N TYR A 56 -0.89 -4.99 -3.61
CA TYR A 56 -0.29 -5.63 -2.45
C TYR A 56 0.77 -4.71 -1.83
N ASP A 57 0.73 -4.59 -0.51
CA ASP A 57 1.72 -3.83 0.25
C ASP A 57 3.06 -4.55 0.17
N ARG A 58 4.07 -3.88 -0.40
CA ARG A 58 5.37 -4.49 -0.62
C ARG A 58 6.55 -3.52 -0.57
N PRO A 59 7.75 -4.01 -0.22
CA PRO A 59 8.97 -3.23 -0.17
C PRO A 59 9.22 -2.43 -1.44
N GLY A 60 9.63 -1.18 -1.31
CA GLY A 60 9.98 -0.31 -2.45
C GLY A 60 8.80 0.21 -3.27
N ARG A 61 7.57 -0.27 -3.05
CA ARG A 61 6.37 0.34 -3.61
C ARG A 61 5.85 1.42 -2.66
N ARG A 62 5.48 2.58 -3.20
CA ARG A 62 4.94 3.68 -2.40
C ARG A 62 3.59 3.24 -1.82
N ARG A 63 3.53 3.03 -0.50
CA ARG A 63 2.27 2.72 0.21
C ARG A 63 1.21 3.79 -0.15
N GLN A 64 -0.01 3.36 -0.43
CA GLN A 64 -1.10 4.30 -0.57
C GLN A 64 -1.26 5.08 0.74
N ARG A 65 -1.44 6.40 0.64
CA ARG A 65 -1.67 7.22 1.83
C ARG A 65 -2.98 6.75 2.45
N LYS A 66 -2.92 6.32 3.72
CA LYS A 66 -4.13 6.00 4.49
C LYS A 66 -5.11 7.17 4.39
N LYS A 67 -6.39 6.87 4.14
CA LYS A 67 -7.44 7.87 4.23
C LYS A 67 -7.45 8.40 5.67
N ILE A 68 -7.26 9.70 5.81
CA ILE A 68 -7.31 10.37 7.11
C ILE A 68 -8.76 10.35 7.57
N THR A 69 -9.00 9.75 8.73
CA THR A 69 -10.33 9.70 9.35
C THR A 69 -10.60 10.96 10.17
N ALA A 70 -11.87 11.19 10.53
CA ALA A 70 -12.22 12.30 11.43
C ALA A 70 -11.50 12.17 12.79
N ASP A 71 -11.35 10.94 13.28
CA ASP A 71 -10.64 10.64 14.52
C ASP A 71 -9.14 10.97 14.42
N ASP A 72 -8.51 10.69 13.27
CA ASP A 72 -7.11 11.07 13.03
C ASP A 72 -6.91 12.59 13.09
N LEU A 73 -7.87 13.36 12.56
CA LEU A 73 -7.84 14.83 12.59
C LEU A 73 -8.00 15.36 14.01
N LEU A 74 -8.92 14.77 14.78
CA LEU A 74 -9.21 15.17 16.15
C LEU A 74 -8.00 14.88 17.06
N ALA A 75 -7.42 13.69 16.94
CA ALA A 75 -6.20 13.31 17.64
C ALA A 75 -4.98 14.15 17.24
N HIS A 76 -4.93 14.65 15.99
CA HIS A 76 -3.89 15.59 15.57
C HIS A 76 -4.08 16.97 16.21
N ARG A 77 -5.32 17.47 16.24
CA ARG A 77 -5.67 18.75 16.86
C ARG A 77 -5.32 18.78 18.35
N GLU A 78 -5.68 17.74 19.09
CA GLU A 78 -5.36 17.61 20.52
C GLU A 78 -3.85 17.65 20.77
N ARG A 79 -3.08 16.92 19.97
CA ARG A 79 -1.60 16.91 20.04
C ARG A 79 -0.99 18.30 19.79
N MET A 80 -1.55 19.06 18.84
CA MET A 80 -1.06 20.40 18.53
C MET A 80 -1.42 21.41 19.62
N GLN A 81 -2.61 21.30 20.20
CA GLN A 81 -3.03 22.15 21.32
C GLN A 81 -2.18 21.90 22.57
N ALA A 82 -1.90 20.63 22.89
CA ALA A 82 -1.03 20.27 24.01
C ALA A 82 0.40 20.81 23.85
N ARG A 83 0.92 20.85 22.62
CA ARG A 83 2.25 21.43 22.31
C ARG A 83 2.27 22.95 22.35
N ALA A 84 1.16 23.61 22.02
CA ALA A 84 1.07 25.07 22.05
C ALA A 84 0.86 25.62 23.47
N ALA A 85 0.37 24.78 24.40
CA ALA A 85 0.16 25.13 25.80
C ALA A 85 1.36 24.80 26.72
N ALA A 86 2.44 24.25 26.17
CA ALA A 86 3.72 23.96 26.84
C ALA A 86 4.76 25.02 26.46
#